data_AF-A0AAV2N6R7-F1
#
_entry.id   AF-A0AAV2N6R7-F1
#
_cell.length_a   1.000
_cell.length_b   1.000
_cell.length_c   1.000
_cell.angle_alpha   90.00
_cell.angle_beta   90.00
_cell.angle_gamma   90.00
#
_symmetry.space_group_name_H-M   'P 1'
#
loop_
_entity.id
_entity.type
_entity.pdbx_description
1 polymer ?
#
loop_
_entity_poly.entity_id
_entity_poly.type
_entity_poly.pdbx_seq_one_letter_code
_entity_poly.pdbx_strand_id
1 'polypeptide(L)'
;MKLYQFLSICDDRDKLIDYLIEHRVLPSSVRCPRCDNAMDLNRNSLFFRCYKVEYIRDCHKKKLKKKCDKKLSIFHNTWFAESRLDLQTVCRFVAYFLHIRPPRYTFLERELEISDRTIVNWSGFCRELCIQWMKSHSEMIGGEGQIVEIDEAKMGKRKYNKGHMQTRANISKDGTQKYHFVGYSAEFFFRRHYNHCEIIDAFFNIMANMYPISE
;
A
#
# COMPACT_ATOMS: atom_id res chain seq x y z
N MET A 1 -10.13 -8.73 -10.08
CA MET A 1 -11.46 -8.50 -9.46
C MET A 1 -12.16 -7.17 -9.83
N LYS A 2 -13.50 -7.13 -9.94
CA LYS A 2 -14.29 -5.86 -10.08
C LYS A 2 -14.43 -5.12 -8.74
N LEU A 3 -14.61 -3.79 -8.77
CA LEU A 3 -14.69 -2.95 -7.56
C LEU A 3 -15.71 -3.45 -6.52
N TYR A 4 -16.97 -3.70 -6.92
CA TYR A 4 -18.01 -4.11 -5.97
C TYR A 4 -17.70 -5.46 -5.30
N GLN A 5 -16.99 -6.37 -6.00
CA GLN A 5 -16.58 -7.65 -5.44
C GLN A 5 -15.55 -7.43 -4.34
N PHE A 6 -14.58 -6.54 -4.57
CA PHE A 6 -13.58 -6.20 -3.58
C PHE A 6 -14.18 -5.46 -2.37
N LEU A 7 -15.11 -4.54 -2.59
CA LEU A 7 -15.80 -3.85 -1.49
C LEU A 7 -16.57 -4.85 -0.62
N SER A 8 -17.21 -5.86 -1.22
CA SER A 8 -17.85 -6.94 -0.47
C SER A 8 -16.86 -7.79 0.33
N ILE A 9 -15.61 -7.95 -0.14
CA ILE A 9 -14.53 -8.58 0.65
C ILE A 9 -14.14 -7.68 1.81
N CYS A 10 -14.02 -6.36 1.60
CA CYS A 10 -13.68 -5.41 2.65
C CYS A 10 -14.71 -5.37 3.80
N ASP A 11 -15.98 -5.67 3.52
CA ASP A 11 -17.05 -5.72 4.53
C ASP A 11 -16.88 -6.90 5.50
N ASP A 12 -16.28 -8.00 5.05
CA ASP A 12 -16.03 -9.20 5.85
C ASP A 12 -14.56 -9.27 6.27
N ARG A 13 -14.31 -9.04 7.56
CA ARG A 13 -12.95 -8.95 8.11
C ARG A 13 -12.11 -10.20 7.83
N ASP A 14 -12.68 -11.39 7.96
CA ASP A 14 -11.90 -12.63 7.82
C ASP A 14 -11.58 -12.88 6.34
N LYS A 15 -12.54 -12.61 5.43
CA LYS A 15 -12.28 -12.65 3.99
C LYS A 15 -11.23 -11.63 3.56
N LEU A 16 -11.26 -10.42 4.12
CA LEU A 16 -10.26 -9.40 3.82
C LEU A 16 -8.85 -9.83 4.27
N ILE A 17 -8.73 -10.44 5.44
CA ILE A 17 -7.45 -10.97 5.94
C ILE A 17 -6.96 -12.10 5.02
N ASP A 18 -7.82 -13.04 4.66
CA ASP A 18 -7.47 -14.15 3.77
C ASP A 18 -7.01 -13.63 2.39
N TYR A 19 -7.71 -12.64 1.84
CA TYR A 19 -7.35 -11.98 0.58
C TYR A 19 -5.95 -11.32 0.66
N LEU A 20 -5.65 -10.62 1.75
CA LEU A 20 -4.35 -9.95 1.92
C LEU A 20 -3.20 -10.92 2.18
N ILE A 21 -3.47 -12.06 2.84
CA ILE A 21 -2.51 -13.14 3.01
C ILE A 21 -2.20 -13.81 1.65
N GLU A 22 -3.23 -14.07 0.84
CA GLU A 22 -3.09 -14.66 -0.50
C GLU A 22 -2.21 -13.77 -1.40
N HIS A 23 -2.38 -12.46 -1.32
CA HIS A 23 -1.57 -11.47 -2.05
C HIS A 23 -0.20 -11.21 -1.42
N ARG A 24 0.20 -11.94 -0.35
CA ARG A 24 1.47 -11.76 0.38
C ARG A 24 1.69 -10.34 0.92
N VAL A 25 0.61 -9.66 1.23
CA VAL A 25 0.61 -8.32 1.83
C VAL A 25 0.66 -8.41 3.35
N LEU A 26 0.03 -9.44 3.91
CA LEU A 26 0.06 -9.76 5.34
C LEU A 26 0.61 -11.18 5.57
N PRO A 27 1.40 -11.41 6.63
CA PRO A 27 1.87 -12.74 6.99
C PRO A 27 0.79 -13.62 7.61
N SER A 28 0.78 -14.90 7.26
CA SER A 28 0.01 -15.94 7.97
C SER A 28 0.74 -16.51 9.18
N SER A 29 2.07 -16.55 9.11
CA SER A 29 2.97 -16.98 10.17
C SER A 29 4.27 -16.17 10.12
N VAL A 30 4.95 -16.02 11.26
CA VAL A 30 6.25 -15.33 11.34
C VAL A 30 7.18 -16.01 12.34
N ARG A 31 8.48 -15.81 12.20
CA ARG A 31 9.48 -16.24 13.19
C ARG A 31 9.61 -15.26 14.35
N CYS A 32 9.77 -15.79 15.55
CA CYS A 32 9.96 -14.97 16.74
C CYS A 32 11.37 -14.33 16.73
N PRO A 33 11.49 -12.99 16.77
CA PRO A 33 12.79 -12.30 16.70
C PRO A 33 13.69 -12.56 17.91
N ARG A 34 13.18 -13.20 18.97
CA ARG A 34 13.92 -13.52 20.20
C ARG A 34 14.42 -14.97 20.27
N CYS A 35 13.68 -15.91 19.70
CA CYS A 35 13.93 -17.34 19.94
C CYS A 35 13.67 -18.23 18.72
N ASP A 36 13.42 -17.62 17.57
CA ASP A 36 13.22 -18.24 16.26
C ASP A 36 12.06 -19.26 16.20
N ASN A 37 11.16 -19.23 17.17
CA ASN A 37 9.96 -20.06 17.16
C ASN A 37 8.99 -19.56 16.09
N ALA A 38 8.43 -20.47 15.28
CA ALA A 38 7.31 -20.16 14.42
C ALA A 38 6.10 -19.71 15.25
N MET A 39 5.40 -18.67 14.79
CA MET A 39 4.19 -18.14 15.40
C MET A 39 3.12 -17.98 14.34
N ASP A 40 1.95 -18.56 14.59
CA ASP A 40 0.79 -18.42 13.71
C ASP A 40 -0.06 -17.21 14.09
N LEU A 41 -0.74 -16.65 13.09
CA LEU A 41 -1.60 -15.49 13.27
C LEU A 41 -2.84 -15.84 14.11
N ASN A 42 -3.06 -15.09 15.18
CA ASN A 42 -4.36 -15.07 15.84
C ASN A 42 -5.29 -14.09 15.12
N ARG A 43 -6.22 -14.59 14.30
CA ARG A 43 -7.15 -13.79 13.48
C ARG A 43 -8.02 -12.82 14.29
N ASN A 44 -8.39 -13.19 15.52
CA ASN A 44 -9.24 -12.35 16.37
C ASN A 44 -8.50 -11.14 16.91
N SER A 45 -7.25 -11.33 17.32
CA SER A 45 -6.45 -10.26 17.95
C SER A 45 -5.53 -9.55 16.97
N LEU A 46 -5.27 -10.12 15.79
CA LEU A 46 -4.30 -9.64 14.80
C LEU A 46 -2.86 -9.55 15.34
N PHE A 47 -2.52 -10.47 16.24
CA PHE A 47 -1.17 -10.57 16.82
C PHE A 47 -0.61 -11.98 16.69
N PHE A 48 0.70 -12.04 16.54
CA PHE A 48 1.52 -13.22 16.79
C PHE A 48 2.00 -13.21 18.23
N ARG A 49 1.95 -14.36 18.89
CA ARG A 49 2.46 -14.50 20.26
C ARG A 49 3.31 -15.75 20.39
N CYS A 50 4.53 -15.55 20.88
CA CYS A 50 5.45 -16.65 21.17
C CYS A 50 5.17 -17.21 22.56
N TYR A 51 5.10 -18.53 22.66
CA TYR A 51 4.95 -19.24 23.93
C TYR A 51 6.10 -20.24 24.19
N LYS A 52 7.21 -20.15 23.44
CA LYS A 52 8.36 -21.06 23.56
C LYS A 52 8.89 -21.07 25.00
N VAL A 53 9.10 -22.26 25.55
CA VAL A 53 9.71 -22.47 26.86
C VAL A 53 10.99 -23.28 26.69
N GLU A 54 12.10 -22.73 27.16
CA GLU A 54 13.39 -23.40 27.20
C GLU A 54 13.82 -23.64 28.65
N TYR A 55 14.46 -24.79 28.90
CA TYR A 55 15.00 -25.11 30.21
C TYR A 55 16.52 -25.02 30.18
N ILE A 56 17.09 -24.11 30.97
CA ILE A 56 18.52 -23.84 31.04
C ILE A 56 19.06 -24.37 32.37
N ARG A 57 20.29 -24.86 32.40
CA ARG A 57 20.98 -25.19 33.66
C ARG A 57 21.82 -24.00 34.10
N ASP A 58 21.73 -23.61 35.37
CA ASP A 58 22.63 -22.60 35.93
C ASP A 58 24.01 -23.19 36.30
N CYS A 59 24.91 -22.34 36.81
CA CYS A 59 26.23 -22.74 37.30
C CYS A 59 26.17 -23.77 38.45
N HIS A 60 25.02 -23.90 39.12
CA HIS A 60 24.77 -24.86 40.20
C HIS A 60 23.99 -26.10 39.73
N LYS A 61 23.86 -26.31 38.40
CA LYS A 61 23.12 -27.43 37.77
C LYS A 61 21.61 -27.44 38.08
N LYS A 62 21.04 -26.35 38.60
CA LYS A 62 19.60 -26.19 38.80
C LYS A 62 18.91 -25.87 37.47
N LYS A 63 17.74 -26.48 37.24
CA LYS A 63 16.95 -26.30 36.01
C LYS A 63 16.10 -25.03 36.12
N LEU A 64 16.41 -24.03 35.30
CA LEU A 64 15.69 -22.76 35.19
C LEU A 64 14.74 -22.78 33.98
N LYS A 65 13.55 -22.22 34.13
CA LYS A 65 12.55 -22.09 33.05
C LYS A 65 12.64 -20.70 32.43
N LYS A 66 13.02 -20.62 31.15
CA LYS A 66 13.01 -19.37 30.37
C LYS A 66 11.85 -19.42 29.38
N LYS A 67 10.81 -18.61 29.62
CA LYS A 67 9.65 -18.48 28.73
C LYS A 67 9.81 -17.26 27.83
N CYS A 68 9.55 -17.42 26.54
CA CYS A 68 9.32 -16.32 25.62
C CYS A 68 7.86 -15.85 25.72
N ASP A 69 7.65 -14.54 25.68
CA ASP A 69 6.31 -13.91 25.63
C ASP A 69 6.31 -12.73 24.63
N LYS A 70 7.09 -12.86 23.56
CA LYS A 70 7.16 -11.81 22.54
C LYS A 70 5.82 -11.75 21.80
N LYS A 71 5.29 -10.54 21.65
CA LYS A 71 4.08 -10.21 20.89
C LYS A 71 4.46 -9.34 19.70
N LEU A 72 3.93 -9.64 18.52
CA LEU A 72 4.09 -8.84 17.29
C LEU A 72 2.73 -8.61 16.65
N SER A 73 2.49 -7.38 16.16
CA SER A 73 1.32 -7.06 15.35
C SER A 73 1.43 -7.72 13.98
N ILE A 74 0.29 -8.08 13.38
CA ILE A 74 0.25 -8.50 11.96
C ILE A 74 0.79 -7.42 11.02
N PHE A 75 0.70 -6.15 11.42
CA PHE A 75 1.17 -5.02 10.62
C PHE A 75 2.67 -4.74 10.79
N HIS A 76 3.35 -5.44 11.69
CA HIS A 76 4.77 -5.21 11.93
C HIS A 76 5.59 -5.50 10.66
N ASN A 77 6.42 -4.56 10.23
CA ASN A 77 7.20 -4.61 8.98
C ASN A 77 6.36 -4.74 7.69
N THR A 78 5.08 -4.37 7.71
CA THR A 78 4.26 -4.28 6.48
C THR A 78 3.94 -2.82 6.17
N TRP A 79 3.35 -2.57 5.00
CA TRP A 79 2.88 -1.24 4.59
C TRP A 79 1.86 -0.62 5.57
N PHE A 80 1.26 -1.43 6.46
CA PHE A 80 0.26 -1.00 7.45
C PHE A 80 0.86 -0.66 8.82
N ALA A 81 2.18 -0.79 9.03
CA ALA A 81 2.81 -0.74 10.36
C ALA A 81 2.47 0.50 11.20
N GLU A 82 2.42 1.67 10.56
CA GLU A 82 2.15 2.95 11.22
C GLU A 82 0.72 3.47 10.98
N SER A 83 -0.15 2.63 10.40
CA SER A 83 -1.53 3.00 10.15
C SER A 83 -2.29 3.20 11.46
N ARG A 84 -2.95 4.35 11.57
CA ARG A 84 -3.97 4.61 12.61
C ARG A 84 -5.39 4.29 12.13
N LEU A 85 -5.54 3.99 10.84
CA LEU A 85 -6.79 3.53 10.25
C LEU A 85 -6.87 2.01 10.38
N ASP A 86 -8.09 1.51 10.52
CA ASP A 86 -8.37 0.10 10.47
C ASP A 86 -8.19 -0.45 9.04
N LEU A 87 -8.03 -1.77 8.96
CA LEU A 87 -7.70 -2.46 7.72
C LEU A 87 -8.78 -2.29 6.65
N GLN A 88 -10.07 -2.27 7.04
CA GLN A 88 -11.18 -2.15 6.11
C GLN A 88 -11.19 -0.75 5.49
N THR A 89 -11.03 0.31 6.29
CA THR A 89 -10.97 1.69 5.78
C THR A 89 -9.80 1.89 4.83
N VAL A 90 -8.60 1.38 5.15
CA VAL A 90 -7.44 1.49 4.26
C VAL A 90 -7.68 0.76 2.93
N CYS A 91 -8.22 -0.46 2.98
CA CYS A 91 -8.47 -1.23 1.76
C CYS A 91 -9.57 -0.59 0.89
N ARG A 92 -10.65 -0.06 1.49
CA ARG A 92 -11.66 0.73 0.77
C ARG A 92 -11.04 2.01 0.18
N PHE A 93 -10.18 2.70 0.92
CA PHE A 93 -9.44 3.87 0.41
C PHE A 93 -8.64 3.52 -0.84
N VAL A 94 -7.86 2.43 -0.81
CA VAL A 94 -7.08 1.96 -1.96
C VAL A 94 -8.00 1.65 -3.14
N ALA A 95 -9.11 0.95 -2.92
CA ALA A 95 -10.09 0.63 -3.95
C ALA A 95 -10.65 1.89 -4.64
N TYR A 96 -11.07 2.88 -3.83
CA TYR A 96 -11.59 4.14 -4.33
C TYR A 96 -10.51 4.99 -5.01
N PHE A 97 -9.29 5.01 -4.48
CA PHE A 97 -8.15 5.69 -5.11
C PHE A 97 -7.88 5.15 -6.52
N LEU A 98 -7.98 3.82 -6.70
CA LEU A 98 -7.73 3.17 -7.98
C LEU A 98 -8.88 3.31 -8.97
N HIS A 99 -10.14 3.25 -8.52
CA HIS A 99 -11.28 3.24 -9.45
C HIS A 99 -11.86 4.63 -9.74
N ILE A 100 -11.72 5.58 -8.82
CA ILE A 100 -12.31 6.92 -8.94
C ILE A 100 -11.27 7.90 -9.48
N ARG A 101 -11.63 8.57 -10.58
CA ARG A 101 -10.79 9.61 -11.19
C ARG A 101 -10.73 10.86 -10.29
N PRO A 102 -9.59 11.55 -10.20
CA PRO A 102 -9.54 12.85 -9.55
C PRO A 102 -10.46 13.88 -10.25
N PRO A 103 -11.01 14.88 -9.52
CA PRO A 103 -10.93 15.07 -8.07
C PRO A 103 -11.88 14.11 -7.32
N ARG A 104 -11.33 13.40 -6.34
CA ARG A 104 -12.07 12.40 -5.51
C ARG A 104 -12.07 12.74 -4.01
N TYR A 105 -11.60 13.93 -3.68
CA TYR A 105 -11.41 14.38 -2.31
C TYR A 105 -12.71 14.37 -1.50
N THR A 106 -13.73 15.08 -1.99
CA THR A 106 -15.04 15.21 -1.32
C THR A 106 -15.78 13.88 -1.22
N PHE A 107 -15.56 12.99 -2.19
CA PHE A 107 -16.09 11.63 -2.15
C PHE A 107 -15.43 10.83 -1.03
N LEU A 108 -14.09 10.80 -0.97
CA LEU A 108 -13.34 10.03 0.04
C LEU A 108 -13.63 10.52 1.46
N GLU A 109 -13.74 11.83 1.65
CA GLU A 109 -14.08 12.43 2.95
C GLU A 109 -15.46 11.98 3.43
N ARG A 110 -16.46 12.01 2.54
CA ARG A 110 -17.83 11.60 2.89
C ARG A 110 -17.95 10.09 3.08
N GLU A 111 -17.34 9.31 2.21
CA GLU A 111 -17.55 7.86 2.15
C GLU A 111 -16.78 7.10 3.21
N LEU A 112 -15.60 7.60 3.60
CA LEU A 112 -14.73 6.95 4.58
C LEU A 112 -14.68 7.69 5.93
N GLU A 113 -15.34 8.86 6.03
CA GLU A 113 -15.38 9.68 7.24
C GLU A 113 -13.98 10.01 7.80
N ILE A 114 -13.00 10.16 6.91
CA ILE A 114 -11.61 10.50 7.26
C ILE A 114 -11.29 11.96 6.96
N SER A 115 -10.34 12.52 7.72
CA SER A 115 -9.94 13.92 7.59
C SER A 115 -9.15 14.21 6.30
N ASP A 116 -9.18 15.47 5.87
CA ASP A 116 -8.40 15.98 4.73
C ASP A 116 -6.95 15.50 4.74
N ARG A 117 -6.28 15.76 5.86
CA ARG A 117 -4.89 15.41 6.09
C ARG A 117 -4.64 13.91 5.91
N THR A 118 -5.59 13.08 6.32
CA THR A 118 -5.52 11.63 6.16
C THR A 118 -5.63 11.25 4.68
N ILE A 119 -6.58 11.84 3.94
CA ILE A 119 -6.74 11.61 2.50
C ILE A 119 -5.48 12.00 1.73
N VAL A 120 -4.88 13.15 2.04
CA VAL A 120 -3.64 13.62 1.40
C VAL A 120 -2.49 12.66 1.68
N ASN A 121 -2.30 12.25 2.94
CA ASN A 121 -1.24 11.32 3.32
C ASN A 121 -1.39 9.96 2.61
N TRP A 122 -2.57 9.35 2.68
CA TRP A 122 -2.82 8.05 2.05
C TRP A 122 -2.78 8.09 0.52
N SER A 123 -3.21 9.20 -0.08
CA SER A 123 -2.99 9.42 -1.52
C SER A 123 -1.49 9.47 -1.86
N GLY A 124 -0.67 10.07 -0.99
CA GLY A 124 0.79 10.08 -1.10
C GLY A 124 1.37 8.67 -1.04
N PHE A 125 1.00 7.87 -0.03
CA PHE A 125 1.45 6.48 0.10
C PHE A 125 1.04 5.61 -1.10
N CYS A 126 -0.17 5.79 -1.63
CA CYS A 126 -0.61 5.06 -2.83
C CYS A 126 0.20 5.47 -4.07
N ARG A 127 0.51 6.76 -4.22
CA ARG A 127 1.35 7.24 -5.34
C ARG A 127 2.79 6.75 -5.23
N GLU A 128 3.32 6.57 -4.02
CA GLU A 128 4.64 5.97 -3.85
C GLU A 128 4.71 4.57 -4.46
N LEU A 129 3.69 3.74 -4.23
CA LEU A 129 3.57 2.42 -4.88
C LEU A 129 3.47 2.55 -6.41
N CYS A 130 2.68 3.49 -6.92
CA CYS A 130 2.62 3.75 -8.37
C CYS A 130 3.97 4.20 -8.96
N ILE A 131 4.75 5.00 -8.23
CA ILE A 131 6.10 5.43 -8.66
C ILE A 131 7.03 4.23 -8.77
N GLN A 132 6.96 3.31 -7.80
CA GLN A 132 7.80 2.11 -7.81
C GLN A 132 7.44 1.18 -8.95
N TRP A 133 6.15 1.03 -9.24
CA TRP A 133 5.68 0.37 -10.44
C TRP A 133 6.21 1.02 -11.71
N MET A 134 6.14 2.35 -11.83
CA MET A 134 6.66 3.05 -13.00
C MET A 134 8.17 2.80 -13.18
N LYS A 135 8.94 2.80 -12.09
CA LYS A 135 10.38 2.52 -12.15
C LYS A 135 10.69 1.09 -12.60
N SER A 136 9.88 0.11 -12.17
CA SER A 136 10.08 -1.28 -12.59
C SER A 136 9.59 -1.57 -14.01
N HIS A 137 8.69 -0.74 -14.56
CA HIS A 137 8.15 -0.85 -15.91
C HIS A 137 8.74 0.18 -16.88
N SER A 138 9.73 0.97 -16.46
CA SER A 138 10.40 1.92 -17.35
C SER A 138 11.45 1.18 -18.16
N GLU A 139 11.18 1.02 -19.44
CA GLU A 139 12.15 0.51 -20.42
C GLU A 139 12.86 1.67 -21.11
N MET A 140 14.04 1.39 -21.67
CA MET A 140 14.77 2.37 -22.47
C MET A 140 14.01 2.62 -23.78
N ILE A 141 13.51 3.85 -23.96
CA ILE A 141 12.66 4.21 -25.10
C ILE A 141 13.47 4.42 -26.39
N GLY A 142 14.77 4.72 -26.28
CA GLY A 142 15.65 5.00 -27.43
C GLY A 142 16.91 4.14 -27.46
N GLY A 143 17.71 4.31 -28.51
CA GLY A 143 18.95 3.56 -28.73
C GLY A 143 19.66 4.03 -30.00
N GLU A 144 20.83 3.47 -30.29
CA GLU A 144 21.58 3.80 -31.50
C GLU A 144 20.73 3.48 -32.76
N GLY A 145 20.58 4.48 -33.64
CA GLY A 145 19.74 4.37 -34.83
C GLY A 145 18.23 4.52 -34.59
N GLN A 146 17.77 4.77 -33.36
CA GLN A 146 16.36 5.07 -33.08
C GLN A 146 16.11 6.57 -32.92
N ILE A 147 15.18 7.10 -33.71
CA ILE A 147 14.69 8.47 -33.58
C ILE A 147 13.49 8.44 -32.64
N VAL A 148 13.63 9.07 -31.48
CA VAL A 148 12.55 9.20 -30.49
C VAL A 148 11.96 10.61 -30.60
N GLU A 149 10.65 10.68 -30.77
CA GLU A 149 9.91 11.94 -30.69
C GLU A 149 9.56 12.23 -29.23
N ILE A 150 9.93 13.42 -28.75
CA ILE A 150 9.60 13.90 -27.41
C ILE A 150 8.59 15.03 -27.56
N ASP A 151 7.36 14.77 -27.16
CA ASP A 151 6.31 15.80 -27.11
C ASP A 151 6.17 16.37 -25.69
N GLU A 152 5.99 17.70 -25.58
CA GLU A 152 5.85 18.39 -24.30
C GLU A 152 4.38 18.71 -24.02
N ALA A 153 3.77 17.94 -23.13
CA ALA A 153 2.43 18.24 -22.63
C ALA A 153 2.49 19.23 -21.45
N LYS A 154 2.03 20.47 -21.68
CA LYS A 154 1.89 21.47 -20.61
C LYS A 154 0.71 21.14 -19.68
N MET A 155 1.02 20.65 -18.48
CA MET A 155 0.04 20.43 -17.41
C MET A 155 0.09 21.57 -16.39
N GLY A 156 -1.01 22.29 -16.19
CA GLY A 156 -1.05 23.38 -15.22
C GLY A 156 -2.35 24.16 -15.20
N LYS A 157 -2.43 25.14 -14.28
CA LYS A 157 -3.53 26.12 -14.28
C LYS A 157 -3.30 27.15 -15.38
N ARG A 158 -4.37 27.47 -16.10
CA ARG A 158 -4.38 28.56 -17.08
C ARG A 158 -4.01 29.88 -16.41
N LYS A 159 -3.16 30.68 -17.07
CA LYS A 159 -2.94 32.09 -16.68
C LYS A 159 -4.28 32.82 -16.84
N TYR A 160 -4.81 33.40 -15.75
CA TYR A 160 -6.11 34.07 -15.72
C TYR A 160 -7.33 33.21 -16.09
N ASN A 161 -7.26 31.86 -16.02
CA ASN A 161 -8.35 30.94 -16.43
C ASN A 161 -8.82 31.02 -17.89
N LYS A 162 -8.11 31.76 -18.76
CA LYS A 162 -8.45 31.99 -20.17
C LYS A 162 -7.66 31.06 -21.12
N GLY A 163 -8.20 30.81 -22.33
CA GLY A 163 -7.55 30.01 -23.40
C GLY A 163 -7.92 28.52 -23.42
N HIS A 164 -7.23 27.74 -24.27
CA HIS A 164 -7.47 26.30 -24.47
C HIS A 164 -7.44 25.51 -23.15
N MET A 165 -8.26 24.45 -23.07
CA MET A 165 -8.31 23.57 -21.91
C MET A 165 -7.03 22.74 -21.84
N GLN A 166 -6.14 23.10 -20.91
CA GLN A 166 -5.00 22.25 -20.56
C GLN A 166 -5.48 21.03 -19.78
N THR A 167 -4.78 19.92 -19.94
CA THR A 167 -4.92 18.72 -19.10
C THR A 167 -4.76 19.14 -17.64
N ARG A 168 -5.85 19.06 -16.89
CA ARG A 168 -5.88 19.45 -15.48
C ARG A 168 -5.20 18.37 -14.65
N ALA A 169 -3.94 18.60 -14.28
CA ALA A 169 -3.42 17.99 -13.07
C ALA A 169 -3.94 18.85 -11.89
N ASN A 170 -4.86 18.30 -11.09
CA ASN A 170 -5.26 18.93 -9.82
C ASN A 170 -4.10 18.74 -8.82
N ILE A 171 -3.01 19.48 -9.04
CA ILE A 171 -1.83 19.49 -8.18
C ILE A 171 -2.13 20.43 -7.00
N SER A 172 -1.95 19.91 -5.78
CA SER A 172 -1.94 20.69 -4.54
C SER A 172 -1.13 21.99 -4.70
N LYS A 173 -1.61 23.10 -4.14
CA LYS A 173 -0.85 24.37 -4.15
C LYS A 173 0.37 24.34 -3.22
N ASP A 174 0.42 23.40 -2.28
CA ASP A 174 1.42 23.33 -1.23
C ASP A 174 2.30 22.09 -1.41
N GLY A 175 3.62 22.35 -1.48
CA GLY A 175 4.69 21.35 -1.66
C GLY A 175 5.59 21.61 -2.88
N THR A 176 6.82 21.10 -2.86
CA THR A 176 7.81 21.27 -3.94
C THR A 176 7.28 20.62 -5.23
N GLN A 177 6.85 21.43 -6.20
CA GLN A 177 6.06 21.02 -7.39
C GLN A 177 6.58 19.78 -8.14
N LYS A 178 7.91 19.54 -8.15
CA LYS A 178 8.53 18.42 -8.87
C LYS A 178 8.09 17.05 -8.35
N TYR A 179 8.10 16.82 -7.03
CA TYR A 179 7.78 15.50 -6.46
C TYR A 179 6.30 15.15 -6.59
N HIS A 180 5.42 16.15 -6.47
CA HIS A 180 4.00 15.96 -6.68
C HIS A 180 3.71 15.48 -8.11
N PHE A 181 4.31 16.14 -9.12
CA PHE A 181 4.08 15.82 -10.51
C PHE A 181 4.41 14.36 -10.85
N VAL A 182 5.57 13.85 -10.40
CA VAL A 182 5.98 12.46 -10.65
C VAL A 182 4.95 11.46 -10.09
N GLY A 183 4.43 11.70 -8.88
CA GLY A 183 3.40 10.86 -8.29
C GLY A 183 2.07 10.87 -9.05
N TYR A 184 1.62 12.04 -9.52
CA TYR A 184 0.39 12.14 -10.33
C TYR A 184 0.55 11.44 -11.69
N SER A 185 1.71 11.61 -12.34
CA SER A 185 2.03 10.90 -13.58
C SER A 185 2.03 9.40 -13.35
N ALA A 186 2.64 8.93 -12.26
CA ALA A 186 2.65 7.51 -11.92
C ALA A 186 1.28 6.94 -11.65
N GLU A 187 0.43 7.65 -10.91
CA GLU A 187 -0.98 7.28 -10.75
C GLU A 187 -1.68 7.16 -12.11
N PHE A 188 -1.47 8.13 -13.01
CA PHE A 188 -2.09 8.13 -14.34
C PHE A 188 -1.65 6.94 -15.19
N PHE A 189 -0.34 6.70 -15.32
CA PHE A 189 0.20 5.59 -16.09
C PHE A 189 -0.22 4.24 -15.51
N PHE A 190 -0.17 4.08 -14.20
CA PHE A 190 -0.62 2.87 -13.52
C PHE A 190 -2.07 2.53 -13.85
N ARG A 191 -2.97 3.52 -13.72
CA ARG A 191 -4.41 3.34 -14.02
C ARG A 191 -4.71 3.11 -15.50
N ARG A 192 -3.80 3.51 -16.40
CA ARG A 192 -3.96 3.31 -17.84
C ARG A 192 -3.40 1.96 -18.31
N HIS A 193 -2.42 1.42 -17.59
CA HIS A 193 -1.80 0.15 -17.94
C HIS A 193 -2.71 -1.05 -17.61
N TYR A 194 -3.36 -1.04 -16.45
CA TYR A 194 -4.20 -2.15 -16.01
C TYR A 194 -5.67 -1.95 -16.34
N ASN A 195 -6.36 -3.04 -16.69
CA ASN A 195 -7.81 -3.04 -16.81
C ASN A 195 -8.48 -2.82 -15.44
N HIS A 196 -9.71 -2.32 -15.44
CA HIS A 196 -10.49 -2.10 -14.21
C HIS A 196 -10.67 -3.35 -13.36
N CYS A 197 -10.60 -4.53 -13.98
CA CYS A 197 -10.69 -5.82 -13.31
C CYS A 197 -9.35 -6.32 -12.77
N GLU A 198 -8.20 -5.74 -13.09
CA GLU A 198 -6.88 -6.26 -12.69
C GLU A 198 -6.14 -5.30 -11.76
N ILE A 199 -6.54 -4.02 -11.79
CA ILE A 199 -5.82 -2.94 -11.12
C ILE A 199 -5.68 -3.12 -9.60
N ILE A 200 -6.65 -3.75 -8.93
CA ILE A 200 -6.60 -4.00 -7.48
C ILE A 200 -5.53 -5.05 -7.18
N ASP A 201 -5.63 -6.20 -7.84
CA ASP A 201 -4.73 -7.33 -7.67
C ASP A 201 -3.29 -6.91 -8.03
N ALA A 202 -3.11 -6.18 -9.13
CA ALA A 202 -1.82 -5.60 -9.52
C ALA A 202 -1.24 -4.65 -8.46
N PHE A 203 -2.08 -3.79 -7.87
CA PHE A 203 -1.64 -2.85 -6.84
C PHE A 203 -1.17 -3.54 -5.57
N PHE A 204 -1.90 -4.58 -5.11
CA PHE A 204 -1.48 -5.36 -3.95
C PHE A 204 -0.23 -6.21 -4.22
N ASN A 205 -0.04 -6.70 -5.45
CA ASN A 205 1.21 -7.38 -5.84
C ASN A 205 2.42 -6.43 -5.77
N ILE A 206 2.27 -5.18 -6.18
CA ILE A 206 3.34 -4.16 -6.04
C ILE A 206 3.62 -3.89 -4.56
N MET A 207 2.57 -3.80 -3.74
CA MET A 207 2.70 -3.62 -2.30
C MET A 207 3.50 -4.76 -1.66
N ALA A 208 3.20 -6.02 -2.01
CA ALA A 208 3.91 -7.19 -1.52
C ALA A 208 5.39 -7.22 -1.97
N ASN A 209 5.68 -6.82 -3.21
CA ASN A 209 7.05 -6.73 -3.71
C ASN A 209 7.87 -5.64 -3.01
N MET A 210 7.22 -4.52 -2.66
CA MET A 210 7.86 -3.39 -1.97
C MET A 210 8.10 -3.67 -0.48
N TYR A 211 7.22 -4.45 0.15
CA TYR A 211 7.26 -4.78 1.56
C TYR A 211 7.25 -6.31 1.74
N PRO A 212 8.34 -6.99 1.38
CA PRO A 212 8.40 -8.44 1.44
C PRO A 212 8.32 -8.91 2.89
N ILE A 213 7.48 -9.92 3.13
CA ILE A 213 7.35 -10.59 4.41
C ILE A 213 8.66 -11.37 4.67
N SER A 214 9.24 -11.21 5.87
CA SER A 214 10.41 -11.98 6.29
C SER A 214 9.99 -13.40 6.67
N GLU A 215 10.61 -14.40 6.04
CA GLU A 215 10.45 -15.83 6.36
C GLU A 215 11.10 -16.25 7.70
#